data_AF-A0A1J5QHQ5-F1
#
_entry.id   AF-A0A1J5QHQ5-F1
#
_cell.length_a   1.000
_cell.length_b   1.000
_cell.length_c   1.000
_cell.angle_alpha   90.00
_cell.angle_beta   90.00
_cell.angle_gamma   90.00
#
_symmetry.space_group_name_H-M   'P 1'
#
loop_
_entity.id
_entity.type
_entity.pdbx_description
1 polymer ?
#
loop_
_entity_poly.entity_id
_entity_poly.type
_entity_poly.pdbx_seq_one_letter_code
_entity_poly.pdbx_strand_id
1 'polypeptide(L)'
;MNTPSATPQPAPQAGSAPTSSIAGTLLQLRDSFVGVADATYAFQGQLQRRLREIDRKALNAQVLVKRHGKELAGYGVVAQSFREGAQQLQDAASDVQLAIQPLMLGFMETLRDTQQIDKLDALPMEIRQRAPALQNTVRQQQKELHHRTERSRRAGTRLRQALGRFESVVAELEYVVVNGRIEAALKGDARAALAQVSADMDNAVVQVRDLLRKYVEHIEKVLP
;
A
#
# COMPACT_ATOMS: atom_id res chain seq x y z
N MET A 1 -16.92 77.78 -31.24
CA MET A 1 -17.61 76.48 -31.15
C MET A 1 -16.60 75.39 -31.52
N ASN A 2 -16.69 74.24 -30.82
CA ASN A 2 -15.91 73.00 -30.95
C ASN A 2 -14.55 72.92 -30.25
N THR A 3 -14.65 72.64 -28.95
CA THR A 3 -13.66 71.93 -28.12
C THR A 3 -13.47 70.47 -28.60
N PRO A 4 -12.24 69.91 -28.58
CA PRO A 4 -12.01 68.51 -28.93
C PRO A 4 -12.32 67.59 -27.74
N SER A 5 -13.21 66.62 -27.95
CA SER A 5 -13.54 65.55 -27.00
C SER A 5 -12.47 64.46 -27.04
N ALA A 6 -11.64 64.37 -26.00
CA ALA A 6 -10.74 63.25 -25.77
C ALA A 6 -11.50 62.08 -25.12
N THR A 7 -11.55 60.96 -25.82
CA THR A 7 -12.12 59.70 -25.33
C THR A 7 -11.18 59.08 -24.28
N PRO A 8 -11.66 58.70 -23.07
CA PRO A 8 -10.81 58.06 -22.08
C PRO A 8 -10.56 56.59 -22.45
N GLN A 9 -9.29 56.22 -22.39
CA GLN A 9 -8.76 54.86 -22.52
C GLN A 9 -9.23 54.00 -21.33
N PRO A 10 -9.73 52.75 -21.54
CA PRO A 10 -10.11 51.89 -20.44
C PRO A 10 -8.87 51.38 -19.70
N ALA A 11 -8.93 51.46 -18.36
CA ALA A 11 -7.90 50.97 -17.46
C ALA A 11 -7.64 49.46 -17.63
N PRO A 12 -6.40 48.98 -17.48
CA PRO A 12 -6.11 47.55 -17.49
C PRO A 12 -6.78 46.89 -16.28
N GLN A 13 -7.66 45.92 -16.56
CA GLN A 13 -8.26 45.08 -15.52
C GLN A 13 -7.15 44.31 -14.81
N ALA A 14 -6.99 44.59 -13.52
CA ALA A 14 -6.09 43.90 -12.62
C ALA A 14 -6.41 42.40 -12.61
N GLY A 15 -5.37 41.59 -12.80
CA GLY A 15 -5.44 40.15 -12.91
C GLY A 15 -6.19 39.49 -11.76
N SER A 16 -7.12 38.62 -12.11
CA SER A 16 -7.65 37.58 -11.24
C SER A 16 -6.51 36.64 -10.82
N ALA A 17 -6.11 36.74 -9.55
CA ALA A 17 -5.13 35.85 -8.94
C ALA A 17 -5.63 34.39 -8.94
N PRO A 18 -4.76 33.40 -9.17
CA PRO A 18 -5.13 31.99 -9.23
C PRO A 18 -5.17 31.40 -7.82
N THR A 19 -6.19 31.73 -7.02
CA THR A 19 -6.34 31.17 -5.67
C THR A 19 -6.93 29.75 -5.66
N SER A 20 -7.30 29.21 -6.83
CA SER A 20 -8.08 27.96 -6.94
C SER A 20 -7.27 26.66 -7.09
N SER A 21 -5.95 26.69 -7.37
CA SER A 21 -5.22 25.45 -7.66
C SER A 21 -4.66 24.73 -6.42
N ILE A 22 -4.30 25.49 -5.36
CA ILE A 22 -3.62 24.93 -4.18
C ILE A 22 -4.62 24.25 -3.22
N ALA A 23 -5.79 24.87 -2.98
CA ALA A 23 -6.84 24.28 -2.15
C ALA A 23 -7.36 22.93 -2.71
N GLY A 24 -7.41 22.78 -4.05
CA GLY A 24 -7.73 21.52 -4.71
C GLY A 24 -6.66 20.44 -4.48
N THR A 25 -5.39 20.84 -4.41
CA THR A 25 -4.25 19.95 -4.18
C THR A 25 -4.28 19.36 -2.76
N LEU A 26 -4.64 20.17 -1.75
CA LEU A 26 -4.69 19.71 -0.36
C LEU A 26 -5.87 18.75 -0.08
N LEU A 27 -7.04 19.02 -0.67
CA LEU A 27 -8.18 18.10 -0.60
C LEU A 27 -7.84 16.75 -1.24
N GLN A 28 -7.22 16.78 -2.43
CA GLN A 28 -6.79 15.57 -3.13
C GLN A 28 -5.75 14.77 -2.31
N LEU A 29 -4.78 15.44 -1.70
CA LEU A 29 -3.79 14.81 -0.81
C LEU A 29 -4.43 14.17 0.43
N ARG A 30 -5.40 14.86 1.04
CA ARG A 30 -6.13 14.34 2.20
C ARG A 30 -6.95 13.10 1.84
N ASP A 31 -7.72 13.18 0.75
CA ASP A 31 -8.59 12.08 0.35
C ASP A 31 -7.76 10.87 -0.11
N SER A 32 -6.61 11.12 -0.75
CA SER A 32 -5.59 10.11 -1.07
C SER A 32 -5.04 9.44 0.20
N PHE A 33 -4.67 10.22 1.22
CA PHE A 33 -4.17 9.70 2.48
C PHE A 33 -5.20 8.82 3.20
N VAL A 34 -6.44 9.30 3.33
CA VAL A 34 -7.52 8.54 3.98
C VAL A 34 -7.78 7.23 3.22
N GLY A 35 -7.84 7.29 1.88
CA GLY A 35 -7.99 6.10 1.04
C GLY A 35 -6.89 5.06 1.28
N VAL A 36 -5.62 5.48 1.34
CA VAL A 36 -4.49 4.58 1.63
C VAL A 36 -4.58 4.03 3.05
N ALA A 37 -4.92 4.85 4.04
CA ALA A 37 -5.06 4.42 5.43
C ALA A 37 -6.12 3.32 5.57
N ASP A 38 -7.30 3.54 5.00
CA ASP A 38 -8.43 2.62 5.05
C ASP A 38 -8.12 1.32 4.28
N ALA A 39 -7.55 1.43 3.08
CA ALA A 39 -7.13 0.28 2.29
C ALA A 39 -6.08 -0.55 3.03
N THR A 40 -5.12 0.10 3.69
CA THR A 40 -4.07 -0.57 4.46
C THR A 40 -4.62 -1.28 5.68
N TYR A 41 -5.52 -0.63 6.42
CA TYR A 41 -6.16 -1.24 7.58
C TYR A 41 -7.01 -2.45 7.18
N ALA A 42 -7.81 -2.32 6.13
CA ALA A 42 -8.62 -3.41 5.59
C ALA A 42 -7.75 -4.58 5.10
N PHE A 43 -6.67 -4.28 4.37
CA PHE A 43 -5.70 -5.26 3.89
C PHE A 43 -5.08 -6.04 5.05
N GLN A 44 -4.55 -5.35 6.06
CA GLN A 44 -3.91 -5.99 7.22
C GLN A 44 -4.87 -6.93 7.96
N GLY A 45 -6.10 -6.48 8.21
CA GLY A 45 -7.10 -7.28 8.91
C GLY A 45 -7.51 -8.54 8.15
N GLN A 46 -7.66 -8.45 6.82
CA GLN A 46 -7.95 -9.60 5.97
C GLN A 46 -6.75 -10.53 5.85
N LEU A 47 -5.56 -9.97 5.64
CA LEU A 47 -4.33 -10.71 5.44
C LEU A 47 -4.01 -11.60 6.63
N GLN A 48 -4.05 -11.05 7.85
CA GLN A 48 -3.78 -11.84 9.07
C GLN A 48 -4.73 -13.03 9.22
N ARG A 49 -6.00 -12.88 8.85
CA ARG A 49 -6.98 -13.99 8.89
C ARG A 49 -6.61 -15.08 7.89
N ARG A 50 -6.29 -14.69 6.65
CA ARG A 50 -5.90 -15.64 5.59
C ARG A 50 -4.60 -16.37 5.91
N LEU A 51 -3.60 -15.69 6.45
CA LEU A 51 -2.34 -16.32 6.87
C LEU A 51 -2.54 -17.35 7.97
N ARG A 52 -3.43 -17.08 8.95
CA ARG A 52 -3.80 -18.07 9.98
C ARG A 52 -4.55 -19.26 9.39
N GLU A 53 -5.40 -19.04 8.39
CA GLU A 53 -6.09 -20.13 7.67
C GLU A 53 -5.09 -21.03 6.93
N ILE A 54 -4.13 -20.44 6.21
CA ILE A 54 -3.03 -21.18 5.55
C ILE A 54 -2.22 -21.98 6.57
N ASP A 55 -1.81 -21.35 7.68
CA ASP A 55 -1.02 -22.01 8.73
C ASP A 55 -1.76 -23.23 9.31
N ARG A 56 -3.06 -23.06 9.60
CA ARG A 56 -3.93 -24.15 10.09
C ARG A 56 -4.05 -25.27 9.06
N LYS A 57 -4.20 -24.96 7.77
CA LYS A 57 -4.29 -25.95 6.70
C LYS A 57 -2.98 -26.70 6.53
N ALA A 58 -1.83 -26.03 6.61
CA ALA A 58 -0.51 -26.64 6.57
C ALA A 58 -0.31 -27.60 7.75
N LEU A 59 -0.72 -27.20 8.96
CA LEU A 59 -0.67 -28.05 10.14
C LEU A 59 -1.56 -29.30 9.99
N ASN A 60 -2.79 -29.14 9.48
CA ASN A 60 -3.68 -30.26 9.23
C ASN A 60 -3.09 -31.25 8.22
N ALA A 61 -2.41 -30.75 7.18
CA ALA A 61 -1.70 -31.57 6.21
C ALA A 61 -0.61 -32.43 6.88
N GLN A 62 0.21 -31.82 7.75
CA GLN A 62 1.24 -32.54 8.50
C GLN A 62 0.67 -33.60 9.44
N VAL A 63 -0.43 -33.29 10.14
CA VAL A 63 -1.12 -34.25 11.02
C VAL A 63 -1.67 -35.43 10.21
N LEU A 64 -2.24 -35.18 9.03
CA LEU A 64 -2.74 -36.22 8.15
C LEU A 64 -1.63 -37.17 7.70
N VAL A 65 -0.48 -36.63 7.29
CA VAL A 65 0.71 -37.43 6.93
C VAL A 65 1.18 -38.28 8.10
N LYS A 66 1.30 -37.69 9.30
CA LYS A 66 1.72 -38.41 10.50
C LYS A 66 0.76 -39.55 10.87
N ARG A 67 -0.55 -39.36 10.68
CA ARG A 67 -1.58 -40.37 10.97
C ARG A 67 -1.57 -41.56 10.02
N HIS A 68 -1.19 -41.38 8.75
CA HIS A 68 -1.19 -42.45 7.75
C HIS A 68 0.22 -43.02 7.48
N GLY A 69 1.25 -42.48 8.14
CA GLY A 69 2.59 -43.04 8.18
C GLY A 69 3.21 -43.22 6.79
N LYS A 70 3.71 -44.43 6.51
CA LYS A 70 4.45 -44.75 5.27
C LYS A 70 3.59 -44.62 4.01
N GLU A 71 2.28 -44.75 4.12
CA GLU A 71 1.38 -44.62 2.97
C GLU A 71 1.51 -43.21 2.38
N LEU A 72 1.57 -42.17 3.21
CA LEU A 72 1.63 -40.78 2.78
C LEU A 72 3.05 -40.19 2.65
N ALA A 73 4.10 -41.01 2.62
CA ALA A 73 5.50 -40.53 2.67
C ALA A 73 5.82 -39.46 1.60
N GLY A 74 5.42 -39.66 0.33
CA GLY A 74 5.63 -38.65 -0.73
C GLY A 74 4.83 -37.35 -0.54
N TYR A 75 3.70 -37.39 0.17
CA TYR A 75 2.95 -36.18 0.54
C TYR A 75 3.54 -35.49 1.78
N GLY A 76 4.41 -36.16 2.53
CA GLY A 76 5.14 -35.55 3.64
C GLY A 76 6.02 -34.38 3.20
N VAL A 77 6.64 -34.49 2.02
CA VAL A 77 7.41 -33.39 1.41
C VAL A 77 6.49 -32.19 1.12
N VAL A 78 5.34 -32.44 0.48
CA VAL A 78 4.35 -31.39 0.18
C VAL A 78 3.83 -30.71 1.46
N ALA A 79 3.47 -31.50 2.47
CA ALA A 79 2.99 -30.97 3.75
C ALA A 79 4.06 -30.16 4.51
N GLN A 80 5.33 -30.53 4.37
CA GLN A 80 6.45 -29.75 4.90
C GLN A 80 6.62 -28.43 4.15
N SER A 81 6.61 -28.46 2.82
CA SER A 81 6.68 -27.26 1.98
C SER A 81 5.50 -26.31 2.21
N PHE A 82 4.30 -26.82 2.49
CA PHE A 82 3.18 -25.99 2.93
C PHE A 82 3.45 -25.25 4.24
N ARG A 83 4.11 -25.89 5.19
CA ARG A 83 4.45 -25.26 6.47
C ARG A 83 5.52 -24.20 6.29
N GLU A 84 6.55 -24.50 5.50
CA GLU A 84 7.62 -23.55 5.17
C GLU A 84 7.06 -22.34 4.41
N GLY A 85 6.22 -22.56 3.40
CA GLY A 85 5.57 -21.47 2.68
C GLY A 85 4.63 -20.66 3.56
N ALA A 86 3.88 -21.29 4.48
CA ALA A 86 3.05 -20.56 5.46
C ALA A 86 3.90 -19.63 6.35
N GLN A 87 5.09 -20.08 6.78
CA GLN A 87 6.02 -19.26 7.54
C GLN A 87 6.59 -18.11 6.69
N GLN A 88 7.04 -18.39 5.47
CA GLN A 88 7.58 -17.38 4.56
C GLN A 88 6.53 -16.30 4.23
N LEU A 89 5.25 -16.68 4.07
CA LEU A 89 4.17 -15.72 3.88
C LEU A 89 3.97 -14.81 5.11
N GLN A 90 4.12 -15.35 6.32
CA GLN A 90 4.05 -14.55 7.56
C GLN A 90 5.22 -13.57 7.65
N ASP A 91 6.43 -14.01 7.32
CA ASP A 91 7.63 -13.18 7.35
C ASP A 91 7.51 -12.05 6.30
N ALA A 92 7.09 -12.38 5.07
CA ALA A 92 6.85 -11.41 4.01
C ALA A 92 5.74 -10.40 4.38
N ALA A 93 4.66 -10.86 5.02
CA ALA A 93 3.61 -9.99 5.52
C ALA A 93 4.11 -9.03 6.61
N SER A 94 4.99 -9.50 7.50
CA SER A 94 5.63 -8.67 8.52
C SER A 94 6.49 -7.58 7.87
N ASP A 95 7.27 -7.92 6.83
CA ASP A 95 8.06 -6.95 6.08
C ASP A 95 7.19 -5.84 5.44
N VAL A 96 6.03 -6.21 4.90
CA VAL A 96 5.05 -5.24 4.37
C VAL A 96 4.51 -4.34 5.49
N GLN A 97 4.18 -4.90 6.66
CA GLN A 97 3.72 -4.13 7.82
C GLN A 97 4.76 -3.11 8.31
N LEU A 98 6.02 -3.52 8.38
CA LEU A 98 7.13 -2.64 8.76
C LEU A 98 7.37 -1.53 7.74
N ALA A 99 7.08 -1.77 6.45
CA ALA A 99 7.22 -0.77 5.40
C ALA A 99 6.06 0.26 5.36
N ILE A 100 4.88 -0.09 5.86
CA ILE A 100 3.69 0.77 5.88
C ILE A 100 3.84 1.95 6.85
N GLN A 101 4.33 1.72 8.06
CA GLN A 101 4.34 2.75 9.10
C GLN A 101 5.14 4.01 8.69
N PRO A 102 6.38 3.90 8.16
CA PRO A 102 7.13 5.07 7.69
C PRO A 102 6.43 5.83 6.56
N LEU A 103 5.70 5.11 5.69
CA LEU A 103 4.94 5.73 4.61
C LEU A 103 3.77 6.56 5.15
N MET A 104 2.99 5.99 6.08
CA MET A 104 1.87 6.69 6.72
C MET A 104 2.32 7.94 7.47
N LEU A 105 3.44 7.86 8.20
CA LEU A 105 4.05 9.01 8.87
C LEU A 105 4.47 10.08 7.86
N GLY A 106 5.14 9.69 6.76
CA GLY A 106 5.54 10.60 5.69
C GLY A 106 4.37 11.35 5.06
N PHE A 107 3.25 10.67 4.81
CA PHE A 107 2.03 11.32 4.31
C PHE A 107 1.43 12.30 5.32
N MET A 108 1.29 11.91 6.59
CA MET A 108 0.74 12.80 7.62
C MET A 108 1.59 14.06 7.80
N GLU A 109 2.92 13.90 7.82
CA GLU A 109 3.86 15.02 7.91
C GLU A 109 3.74 15.95 6.70
N THR A 110 3.67 15.39 5.48
CA THR A 110 3.51 16.15 4.23
C THR A 110 2.20 16.94 4.22
N LEU A 111 1.09 16.30 4.63
CA LEU A 111 -0.23 16.94 4.70
C LEU A 111 -0.23 18.09 5.71
N ARG A 112 0.32 17.86 6.90
CA ARG A 112 0.44 18.89 7.95
C ARG A 112 1.23 20.09 7.45
N ASP A 113 2.39 19.87 6.85
CA ASP A 113 3.27 20.94 6.41
C ASP A 113 2.66 21.72 5.24
N THR A 114 2.03 21.03 4.29
CA THR A 114 1.30 21.67 3.18
C THR A 114 0.18 22.57 3.73
N GLN A 115 -0.59 22.08 4.70
CA GLN A 115 -1.64 22.88 5.34
C GLN A 115 -1.09 24.10 6.08
N GLN A 116 0.08 23.99 6.69
CA GLN A 116 0.72 25.12 7.37
C GLN A 116 1.20 26.17 6.38
N ILE A 117 1.88 25.76 5.30
CA ILE A 117 2.33 26.66 4.23
C ILE A 117 1.13 27.37 3.61
N ASP A 118 0.06 26.65 3.29
CA ASP A 118 -1.16 27.22 2.70
C ASP A 118 -1.78 28.30 3.59
N LYS A 119 -1.85 28.06 4.91
CA LYS A 119 -2.37 29.05 5.86
C LYS A 119 -1.50 30.31 5.93
N LEU A 120 -0.18 30.16 5.82
CA LEU A 120 0.77 31.27 5.84
C LEU A 120 0.74 32.06 4.53
N ASP A 121 0.58 31.37 3.40
CA ASP A 121 0.48 31.99 2.07
C ASP A 121 -0.87 32.68 1.84
N ALA A 122 -1.93 32.22 2.50
CA ALA A 122 -3.24 32.85 2.51
C ALA A 122 -3.29 34.17 3.30
N LEU A 123 -2.25 34.52 4.06
CA LEU A 123 -2.21 35.79 4.80
C LEU A 123 -2.18 36.99 3.82
N PRO A 124 -2.87 38.10 4.14
CA PRO A 124 -2.81 39.34 3.38
C PRO A 124 -1.36 39.81 3.15
N MET A 125 -1.09 40.38 1.98
CA MET A 125 0.27 40.78 1.60
C MET A 125 0.84 41.84 2.55
N GLU A 126 -0.01 42.71 3.09
CA GLU A 126 0.33 43.75 4.05
C GLU A 126 0.86 43.16 5.36
N ILE A 127 0.29 42.04 5.81
CA ILE A 127 0.75 41.32 7.01
C ILE A 127 2.07 40.62 6.73
N ARG A 128 2.21 39.98 5.57
CA ARG A 128 3.46 39.31 5.16
C ARG A 128 4.63 40.27 5.00
N GLN A 129 4.41 41.48 4.49
CA GLN A 129 5.45 42.51 4.36
C GLN A 129 5.88 43.09 5.71
N ARG A 130 4.96 43.22 6.67
CA ARG A 130 5.27 43.73 8.02
C ARG A 130 5.96 42.71 8.92
N ALA A 131 6.04 41.44 8.49
CA ALA A 131 6.64 40.36 9.27
C ALA A 131 7.59 39.51 8.41
N PRO A 132 8.81 39.98 8.11
CA PRO A 132 9.79 39.24 7.30
C PRO A 132 10.19 37.89 7.91
N ALA A 133 10.08 37.74 9.24
CA ALA A 133 10.27 36.47 9.92
C ALA A 133 9.30 35.38 9.42
N LEU A 134 8.04 35.73 9.11
CA LEU A 134 7.06 34.79 8.55
C LEU A 134 7.49 34.28 7.17
N GLN A 135 8.02 35.15 6.30
CA GLN A 135 8.54 34.72 5.00
C GLN A 135 9.74 33.76 5.13
N ASN A 136 10.62 34.01 6.11
CA ASN A 136 11.73 33.10 6.39
C ASN A 136 11.24 31.74 6.90
N THR A 137 10.21 31.73 7.76
CA THR A 137 9.57 30.49 8.22
C THR A 137 8.93 29.71 7.07
N VAL A 138 8.21 30.35 6.16
CA VAL A 138 7.62 29.69 4.98
C VAL A 138 8.72 29.05 4.12
N ARG A 139 9.79 29.79 3.81
CA ARG A 139 10.93 29.25 3.04
C ARG A 139 11.60 28.07 3.72
N GLN A 140 11.74 28.12 5.05
CA GLN A 140 12.29 27.00 5.81
C GLN A 140 11.36 25.78 5.76
N GLN A 141 10.07 25.96 5.98
CA GLN A 141 9.09 24.88 5.89
C GLN A 141 9.03 24.26 4.49
N GLN A 142 9.15 25.05 3.43
CA GLN A 142 9.23 24.54 2.05
C GLN A 142 10.48 23.67 1.82
N LYS A 143 11.63 24.02 2.40
CA LYS A 143 12.85 23.17 2.36
C LYS A 143 12.65 21.88 3.14
N GLU A 144 12.08 21.95 4.35
CA GLU A 144 11.76 20.79 5.17
C GLU A 144 10.78 19.84 4.47
N LEU A 145 9.75 20.40 3.81
CA LEU A 145 8.76 19.66 3.01
C LEU A 145 9.43 18.86 1.89
N HIS A 146 10.42 19.44 1.22
CA HIS A 146 11.17 18.72 0.18
C HIS A 146 11.93 17.51 0.76
N HIS A 147 12.62 17.69 1.89
CA HIS A 147 13.29 16.58 2.57
C HIS A 147 12.34 15.49 3.07
N ARG A 148 11.13 15.85 3.51
CA ARG A 148 10.09 14.90 3.93
C ARG A 148 9.48 14.16 2.75
N THR A 149 9.26 14.85 1.63
CA THR A 149 8.79 14.25 0.38
C THR A 149 9.75 13.16 -0.10
N GLU A 150 11.06 13.43 -0.06
CA GLU A 150 12.08 12.42 -0.40
C GLU A 150 12.08 11.22 0.56
N ARG A 151 11.88 11.45 1.86
CA ARG A 151 11.72 10.36 2.84
C ARG A 151 10.48 9.51 2.54
N SER A 152 9.35 10.15 2.23
CA SER A 152 8.11 9.46 1.85
C SER A 152 8.31 8.63 0.58
N ARG A 153 8.99 9.18 -0.43
CA ARG A 153 9.34 8.46 -1.66
C ARG A 153 10.16 7.21 -1.38
N ARG A 154 11.19 7.31 -0.52
CA ARG A 154 11.99 6.15 -0.10
C ARG A 154 11.15 5.11 0.65
N ALA A 155 10.22 5.53 1.50
CA ALA A 155 9.29 4.62 2.17
C ALA A 155 8.38 3.91 1.16
N GLY A 156 7.85 4.62 0.16
CA GLY A 156 7.08 4.05 -0.94
C GLY A 156 7.86 3.02 -1.75
N THR A 157 9.14 3.28 -2.03
CA THR A 157 10.02 2.29 -2.70
C THR A 157 10.22 1.04 -1.85
N ARG A 158 10.43 1.18 -0.53
CA ARG A 158 10.57 0.03 0.39
C ARG A 158 9.29 -0.80 0.45
N LEU A 159 8.12 -0.14 0.47
CA LEU A 159 6.85 -0.84 0.44
C LEU A 159 6.68 -1.63 -0.86
N ARG A 160 6.99 -1.03 -2.01
CA ARG A 160 6.96 -1.74 -3.30
C ARG A 160 7.88 -2.95 -3.32
N GLN A 161 9.10 -2.83 -2.78
CA GLN A 161 10.03 -3.95 -2.66
C GLN A 161 9.50 -5.05 -1.72
N ALA A 162 8.88 -4.68 -0.60
CA ALA A 162 8.27 -5.65 0.30
C ALA A 162 7.08 -6.38 -0.35
N LEU A 163 6.24 -5.64 -1.08
CA LEU A 163 5.11 -6.21 -1.83
C LEU A 163 5.59 -7.16 -2.94
N GLY A 164 6.60 -6.77 -3.73
CA GLY A 164 7.16 -7.64 -4.77
C GLY A 164 7.79 -8.92 -4.20
N ARG A 165 8.47 -8.83 -3.05
CA ARG A 165 8.95 -10.04 -2.34
C ARG A 165 7.80 -10.92 -1.87
N PHE A 166 6.71 -10.31 -1.40
CA PHE A 166 5.53 -11.05 -0.99
C PHE A 166 4.86 -11.77 -2.17
N GLU A 167 4.74 -11.11 -3.32
CA GLU A 167 4.22 -11.73 -4.55
C GLU A 167 5.06 -12.94 -4.98
N SER A 168 6.39 -12.84 -4.92
CA SER A 168 7.27 -13.98 -5.20
C SER A 168 7.01 -15.16 -4.27
N VAL A 169 6.87 -14.93 -2.96
CA VAL A 169 6.59 -16.00 -1.98
C VAL A 169 5.21 -16.63 -2.22
N VAL A 170 4.21 -15.82 -2.58
CA VAL A 170 2.88 -16.33 -2.96
C VAL A 170 3.01 -17.25 -4.18
N ALA A 171 3.73 -16.82 -5.22
CA ALA A 171 3.93 -17.62 -6.44
C ALA A 171 4.69 -18.93 -6.17
N GLU A 172 5.70 -18.91 -5.30
CA GLU A 172 6.41 -20.12 -4.87
C GLU A 172 5.46 -21.10 -4.16
N LEU A 173 4.60 -20.61 -3.27
CA LEU A 173 3.62 -21.47 -2.60
C LEU A 173 2.54 -21.99 -3.57
N GLU A 174 2.08 -21.18 -4.52
CA GLU A 174 1.17 -21.64 -5.59
C GLU A 174 1.77 -22.82 -6.35
N TYR A 175 3.06 -22.75 -6.72
CA TYR A 175 3.76 -23.84 -7.37
C TYR A 175 3.77 -25.12 -6.51
N VAL A 176 4.05 -25.00 -5.21
CA VAL A 176 4.01 -26.14 -4.27
C VAL A 176 2.61 -26.74 -4.20
N VAL A 177 1.56 -25.92 -4.18
CA VAL A 177 0.18 -26.39 -4.14
C VAL A 177 -0.22 -27.14 -5.41
N VAL A 178 0.13 -26.61 -6.57
CA VAL A 178 -0.11 -27.28 -7.86
C VAL A 178 0.56 -28.65 -7.89
N ASN A 179 1.83 -28.72 -7.46
CA ASN A 179 2.55 -29.99 -7.35
C ASN A 179 1.90 -30.95 -6.34
N GLY A 180 1.43 -30.45 -5.21
CA GLY A 180 0.69 -31.23 -4.23
C GLY A 180 -0.60 -31.83 -4.81
N ARG A 181 -1.30 -31.08 -5.64
CA ARG A 181 -2.51 -31.52 -6.33
C ARG A 181 -2.23 -32.60 -7.38
N ILE A 182 -1.16 -32.43 -8.15
CA ILE A 182 -0.70 -33.45 -9.13
C ILE A 182 -0.33 -34.74 -8.39
N GLU A 183 0.46 -34.63 -7.32
CA GLU A 183 0.86 -35.77 -6.49
C GLU A 183 -0.34 -36.49 -5.85
N ALA A 184 -1.36 -35.74 -5.42
CA ALA A 184 -2.60 -36.31 -4.90
C ALA A 184 -3.39 -37.05 -6.00
N ALA A 185 -3.47 -36.50 -7.21
CA ALA A 185 -4.15 -37.12 -8.35
C ALA A 185 -3.45 -38.39 -8.84
N LEU A 186 -2.12 -38.42 -8.87
CA LEU A 186 -1.33 -39.57 -9.28
C LEU A 186 -1.49 -40.78 -8.35
N LYS A 187 -1.90 -40.57 -7.09
CA LYS A 187 -2.08 -41.65 -6.10
C LYS A 187 -3.49 -42.24 -6.04
N GLY A 188 -4.39 -41.79 -6.91
CA GLY A 188 -5.74 -42.35 -7.10
C GLY A 188 -6.73 -42.12 -5.94
N ASP A 189 -7.89 -42.79 -6.02
CA ASP A 189 -9.05 -42.61 -5.12
C ASP A 189 -8.77 -42.91 -3.64
N ALA A 190 -7.71 -43.66 -3.34
CA ALA A 190 -7.32 -44.01 -1.97
C ALA A 190 -6.92 -42.80 -1.11
N ARG A 191 -6.87 -41.58 -1.67
CA ARG A 191 -6.35 -40.39 -0.98
C ARG A 191 -7.19 -39.13 -1.18
N ALA A 192 -8.51 -39.27 -1.18
CA ALA A 192 -9.45 -38.14 -1.19
C ALA A 192 -9.11 -37.04 -0.17
N ALA A 193 -8.60 -37.40 1.01
CA ALA A 193 -8.17 -36.45 2.03
C ALA A 193 -6.97 -35.58 1.59
N LEU A 194 -6.04 -36.10 0.79
CA LEU A 194 -4.92 -35.32 0.25
C LEU A 194 -5.37 -34.33 -0.81
N ALA A 195 -6.24 -34.80 -1.72
CA ALA A 195 -6.81 -33.97 -2.77
C ALA A 195 -7.58 -32.79 -2.15
N GLN A 196 -8.36 -33.07 -1.10
CA GLN A 196 -9.07 -32.03 -0.35
C GLN A 196 -8.11 -31.04 0.30
N VAL A 197 -7.06 -31.49 0.99
CA VAL A 197 -6.08 -30.59 1.64
C VAL A 197 -5.37 -29.70 0.62
N SER A 198 -4.99 -30.26 -0.54
CA SER A 198 -4.34 -29.49 -1.61
C SER A 198 -5.29 -28.47 -2.23
N ALA A 199 -6.54 -28.83 -2.49
CA ALA A 199 -7.56 -27.90 -3.00
C ALA A 199 -7.90 -26.80 -1.98
N ASP A 200 -7.99 -27.15 -0.71
CA ASP A 200 -8.20 -26.21 0.39
C ASP A 200 -7.05 -25.20 0.50
N MET A 201 -5.81 -25.66 0.31
CA MET A 201 -4.63 -24.81 0.32
C MET A 201 -4.63 -23.89 -0.91
N ASP A 202 -4.93 -24.41 -2.09
CA ASP A 202 -5.05 -23.66 -3.36
C ASP A 202 -6.00 -22.47 -3.20
N ASN A 203 -7.20 -22.75 -2.70
CA ASN A 203 -8.20 -21.71 -2.45
C ASN A 203 -7.71 -20.65 -1.46
N ALA A 204 -6.97 -21.03 -0.42
CA ALA A 204 -6.46 -20.10 0.57
C ALA A 204 -5.34 -19.22 0.01
N VAL A 205 -4.43 -19.79 -0.79
CA VAL A 205 -3.33 -19.07 -1.43
C VAL A 205 -3.85 -18.11 -2.50
N VAL A 206 -4.81 -18.55 -3.33
CA VAL A 206 -5.50 -17.69 -4.32
C VAL A 206 -6.14 -16.48 -3.65
N GLN A 207 -6.77 -16.65 -2.49
CA GLN A 207 -7.35 -15.53 -1.75
C GLN A 207 -6.30 -14.53 -1.24
N VAL A 208 -5.11 -15.00 -0.84
CA VAL A 208 -3.99 -14.11 -0.47
C VAL A 208 -3.47 -13.36 -1.68
N ARG A 209 -3.27 -14.05 -2.81
CA ARG A 209 -2.85 -13.43 -4.07
C ARG A 209 -3.82 -12.33 -4.51
N ASP A 210 -5.11 -12.63 -4.54
CA ASP A 210 -6.12 -11.69 -5.00
C ASP A 210 -6.24 -10.48 -4.05
N LEU A 211 -6.07 -10.70 -2.74
CA LEU A 211 -6.00 -9.64 -1.74
C LEU A 211 -4.77 -8.76 -1.96
N LEU A 212 -3.60 -9.37 -2.16
CA LEU A 212 -2.34 -8.66 -2.40
C LEU A 212 -2.41 -7.82 -3.67
N ARG A 213 -2.89 -8.40 -4.77
CA ARG A 213 -3.07 -7.72 -6.05
C ARG A 213 -3.98 -6.49 -5.91
N LYS A 214 -5.15 -6.63 -5.27
CA LYS A 214 -6.07 -5.50 -5.04
C LYS A 214 -5.41 -4.39 -4.23
N TYR A 215 -4.61 -4.75 -3.24
CA TYR A 215 -3.89 -3.78 -2.41
C TYR A 215 -2.79 -3.06 -3.19
N VAL A 216 -2.00 -3.78 -3.98
CA VAL A 216 -0.98 -3.21 -4.88
C VAL A 216 -1.64 -2.24 -5.86
N GLU A 217 -2.68 -2.66 -6.57
CA GLU A 217 -3.42 -1.82 -7.52
C GLU A 217 -4.00 -0.55 -6.88
N HIS A 218 -4.38 -0.59 -5.60
CA HIS A 218 -4.87 0.57 -4.87
C HIS A 218 -3.73 1.51 -4.48
N ILE A 219 -2.64 0.97 -3.95
CA ILE A 219 -1.48 1.74 -3.51
C ILE A 219 -0.75 2.40 -4.68
N GLU A 220 -0.62 1.74 -5.82
CA GLU A 220 0.02 2.31 -7.01
C GLU A 220 -0.72 3.52 -7.59
N LYS A 221 -2.04 3.62 -7.39
CA LYS A 221 -2.82 4.78 -7.82
C LYS A 221 -2.58 6.02 -6.96
N VAL A 222 -2.05 5.83 -5.75
CA VAL A 222 -1.94 6.89 -4.75
C VAL A 222 -0.49 7.24 -4.41
N LEU A 223 0.43 6.30 -4.57
CA LEU A 223 1.86 6.58 -4.42
C LEU A 223 2.39 7.39 -5.61
N PRO A 224 3.14 8.47 -5.36
CA PRO A 224 3.85 9.22 -6.39
C PRO A 224 5.08 8.49 -6.97
#